data_AF-A0A2A9FT15-F1
#
_entry.id   AF-A0A2A9FT15-F1
#
_cell.length_a   1.000
_cell.length_b   1.000
_cell.length_c   1.000
_cell.angle_alpha   90.00
_cell.angle_beta   90.00
_cell.angle_gamma   90.00
#
_symmetry.space_group_name_H-M   'P 1'
#
loop_
_entity.id
_entity.type
_entity.pdbx_description
1 polymer ?
#
loop_
_entity_poly.entity_id
_entity_poly.type
_entity_poly.pdbx_seq_one_letter_code
_entity_poly.pdbx_strand_id
1 'polypeptide(L)' 'MKKSIRFVIEFDERELIIDELQIQARLNGISVEHLIKRFIICAMMPADLAPCVPGENLNDFLEKNGVLRPAKKES' A
#
# COMPACT_ATOMS: atom_id res chain seq x y z
N MET A 1 28.96 21.74 32.56
CA MET A 1 27.71 20.95 32.45
C MET A 1 27.79 20.11 31.17
N LYS A 2 27.83 18.77 31.28
CA LYS A 2 27.89 17.88 30.12
C LYS A 2 26.51 17.86 29.43
N LYS A 3 26.46 18.24 28.15
CA LYS A 3 25.25 18.08 27.33
C LYS A 3 25.06 16.58 27.05
N SER A 4 23.91 16.05 27.45
CA SER A 4 23.44 14.72 27.06
C SER A 4 22.65 14.86 25.76
N ILE A 5 22.95 14.01 24.77
CA ILE A 5 22.19 13.90 23.52
C ILE A 5 21.29 12.68 23.66
N ARG A 6 20.00 12.87 23.38
CA ARG A 6 18.98 11.82 23.41
C ARG A 6 18.58 11.51 21.96
N PHE A 7 18.78 10.27 21.55
CA PHE A 7 18.27 9.77 20.28
C PHE A 7 16.94 9.07 20.53
N VAL A 8 15.91 9.42 19.77
CA VAL A 8 14.59 8.79 19.80
C VAL A 8 14.43 8.08 18.46
N ILE A 9 14.22 6.77 18.51
CA ILE A 9 13.96 5.93 17.34
C ILE A 9 12.50 5.51 17.46
N GLU A 10 11.64 6.07 16.63
CA GLU A 10 10.23 5.70 16.54
C GLU A 10 10.06 4.68 15.41
N PHE A 11 9.57 3.51 15.76
CA PHE A 11 9.18 2.50 14.79
C PHE A 11 7.70 2.74 14.46
N ASP A 12 7.45 3.18 13.23
CA ASP A 12 6.11 3.20 12.66
C ASP A 12 5.75 1.75 12.31
N GLU A 13 4.94 1.11 13.16
CA GLU A 13 4.22 -0.11 12.85
C GLU A 13 3.17 0.23 11.78
N ARG A 14 3.64 0.55 10.56
CA ARG A 14 2.76 0.61 9.40
C ARG A 14 2.01 -0.72 9.41
N GLU A 15 0.68 -0.68 9.46
CA GLU A 15 -0.14 -1.84 9.09
C GLU A 15 0.49 -2.39 7.82
N LEU A 16 1.08 -3.57 7.93
CA LEU A 16 1.89 -4.06 6.84
C LEU A 16 0.90 -4.28 5.70
N ILE A 17 1.31 -3.99 4.46
CA ILE A 17 0.50 -4.32 3.28
C ILE A 17 0.01 -5.79 3.33
N ILE A 18 0.76 -6.65 4.03
CA ILE A 18 0.42 -8.03 4.34
C ILE A 18 -0.85 -8.15 5.20
N ASP A 19 -1.02 -7.34 6.24
CA ASP A 19 -2.19 -7.36 7.13
C ASP A 19 -3.45 -6.94 6.37
N GLU A 20 -3.35 -5.87 5.59
CA GLU A 20 -4.46 -5.40 4.74
C GLU A 20 -4.82 -6.46 3.67
N LEU A 21 -3.82 -7.05 3.00
CA LEU A 21 -4.05 -8.13 2.05
C LEU A 21 -4.74 -9.34 2.69
N GLN A 22 -4.40 -9.68 3.94
CA GLN A 22 -5.04 -10.75 4.68
C GLN A 22 -6.50 -10.42 5.03
N ILE A 23 -6.80 -9.17 5.41
CA ILE A 23 -8.17 -8.70 5.67
C ILE A 23 -8.99 -8.80 4.38
N GLN A 24 -8.49 -8.23 3.28
CA GLN A 24 -9.19 -8.22 2.00
C GLN A 24 -9.40 -9.63 1.44
N ALA A 25 -8.41 -10.52 1.57
CA ALA A 25 -8.53 -11.91 1.17
C ALA A 25 -9.64 -12.62 1.97
N ARG A 26 -9.68 -12.40 3.29
CA ARG A 26 -10.71 -12.96 4.17
C ARG A 26 -12.11 -12.46 3.83
N LEU A 27 -12.27 -11.16 3.59
CA LEU A 27 -13.55 -10.55 3.18
C LEU A 27 -14.07 -11.12 1.86
N ASN A 28 -13.16 -11.47 0.95
CA ASN A 28 -13.50 -12.06 -0.34
C ASN A 28 -13.57 -13.60 -0.32
N GLY A 29 -13.32 -14.25 0.82
CA GLY A 29 -13.33 -15.71 0.92
C GLY A 29 -12.27 -16.42 0.07
N ILE A 30 -11.16 -15.73 -0.23
CA ILE A 30 -10.07 -16.23 -1.07
C ILE A 30 -8.73 -16.20 -0.33
N SER A 31 -7.70 -16.83 -0.90
CA SER A 31 -6.33 -16.66 -0.40
C SER A 31 -5.73 -15.34 -0.86
N VAL A 32 -4.72 -14.86 -0.14
CA VAL A 32 -3.93 -13.67 -0.52
C VAL A 32 -3.34 -13.83 -1.92
N GLU A 33 -2.85 -15.03 -2.26
CA GLU A 33 -2.32 -15.32 -3.60
C GLU A 33 -3.37 -15.12 -4.70
N HIS A 34 -4.62 -15.57 -4.48
CA HIS A 34 -5.71 -15.35 -5.43
C HIS A 34 -6.12 -13.89 -5.52
N LEU A 35 -6.06 -13.14 -4.41
CA LEU A 35 -6.29 -11.71 -4.40
C LEU A 35 -5.26 -10.96 -5.27
N ILE A 36 -3.98 -11.31 -5.13
CA ILE A 36 -2.89 -10.76 -5.94
C ILE A 36 -3.07 -11.09 -7.42
N LYS A 37 -3.38 -12.36 -7.76
CA LYS A 37 -3.65 -12.76 -9.15
C LYS A 37 -4.82 -12.00 -9.75
N ARG A 38 -5.91 -11.80 -9.00
CA ARG A 38 -7.07 -11.04 -9.44
C ARG A 38 -6.71 -9.58 -9.69
N PHE A 39 -5.95 -8.96 -8.79
CA PHE A 39 -5.46 -7.59 -8.97
C PHE A 39 -4.62 -7.45 -10.25
N ILE A 40 -3.68 -8.37 -10.50
CA ILE A 40 -2.85 -8.37 -11.72
C ILE A 40 -3.72 -8.48 -12.97
N ILE A 41 -4.66 -9.43 -13.01
CA ILE A 41 -5.57 -9.58 -14.15
C ILE A 41 -6.41 -8.32 -14.37
N CYS A 42 -6.96 -7.74 -13.30
CA CYS A 42 -7.74 -6.51 -13.39
C CYS A 42 -6.92 -5.32 -13.90
N ALA A 43 -5.68 -5.19 -13.43
CA ALA A 43 -4.75 -4.14 -13.88
C ALA A 43 -4.31 -4.33 -15.34
N MET A 44 -4.31 -5.57 -15.85
CA MET A 44 -4.00 -5.88 -17.24
C MET A 44 -5.21 -5.78 -18.18
N MET A 45 -6.42 -5.56 -17.66
CA MET A 45 -7.59 -5.30 -18.52
C MET A 45 -7.41 -3.96 -19.24
N PRO A 46 -7.87 -3.83 -20.50
CA PRO A 46 -7.75 -2.60 -21.26
C PRO A 46 -8.34 -1.40 -20.49
N ALA A 47 -7.57 -0.31 -20.47
CA ALA A 47 -7.79 0.87 -19.63
C ALA A 47 -9.19 1.51 -19.77
N ASP A 48 -9.87 1.28 -20.88
CA ASP A 48 -11.21 1.80 -21.18
C ASP A 48 -12.31 1.25 -20.23
N LEU A 49 -11.98 0.28 -19.37
CA LEU A 49 -12.89 -0.31 -18.38
C LEU A 49 -12.46 -0.15 -16.92
N ALA A 50 -11.31 0.46 -16.63
CA ALA A 50 -10.78 0.55 -15.27
C ALA A 50 -10.81 1.99 -14.74
N PRO A 51 -11.37 2.27 -13.54
CA PRO A 51 -11.31 3.59 -12.90
C PRO A 51 -9.90 3.92 -12.37
N CYS A 52 -8.88 3.22 -12.87
CA CYS A 52 -7.56 3.14 -12.28
C CYS A 52 -6.63 4.17 -12.91
N VAL A 53 -6.01 5.01 -12.07
CA VAL A 53 -5.10 6.07 -12.49
C VAL A 53 -3.67 5.51 -12.59
N PRO A 54 -3.01 5.57 -13.75
CA PRO A 54 -1.64 5.09 -13.89
C PRO A 54 -0.64 5.91 -13.05
N GLY A 55 0.41 5.25 -12.57
CA GLY A 55 1.51 5.85 -11.80
C GLY A 55 2.87 5.73 -12.50
N GLU A 56 3.81 6.61 -12.12
CA GLU A 56 5.19 6.62 -12.63
C GLU A 56 6.02 5.44 -12.11
N ASN A 57 5.62 4.87 -10.97
CA ASN A 57 6.17 3.65 -10.38
C ASN A 57 5.09 2.96 -9.54
N LEU A 58 5.39 1.77 -9.00
CA LEU A 58 4.42 0.97 -8.24
C LEU A 58 3.86 1.70 -7.01
N ASN A 59 4.68 2.44 -6.27
CA ASN A 59 4.20 3.18 -5.09
C ASN A 59 3.27 4.33 -5.50
N ASP A 60 3.65 5.09 -6.52
CA ASP A 60 2.81 6.18 -7.07
C ASP A 60 1.48 5.66 -7.61
N PHE A 61 1.48 4.49 -8.27
CA PHE A 61 0.26 3.83 -8.72
C PHE A 61 -0.64 3.46 -7.54
N LEU A 62 -0.08 2.87 -6.47
CA LEU A 62 -0.85 2.47 -5.31
C LEU A 62 -1.40 3.67 -4.53
N GLU A 63 -0.65 4.78 -4.44
CA GLU A 63 -1.13 6.02 -3.83
C GLU A 63 -2.26 6.67 -4.64
N LYS A 64 -2.10 6.81 -5.96
CA LYS A 64 -3.09 7.42 -6.86
C LYS A 64 -4.43 6.67 -6.91
N ASN A 65 -4.39 5.36 -6.65
CA ASN A 65 -5.57 4.50 -6.59
C ASN A 65 -6.10 4.29 -5.18
N GLY A 66 -5.61 5.03 -4.19
CA GLY A 66 -6.10 5.00 -2.80
C GLY A 66 -5.77 3.70 -2.05
N VAL A 67 -4.85 2.88 -2.57
CA VAL A 67 -4.39 1.63 -1.94
C VAL A 67 -3.35 1.93 -0.85
N LEU A 68 -2.52 2.95 -1.05
CA LEU A 68 -1.58 3.45 -0.06
C LEU A 68 -1.93 4.88 0.35
N ARG A 69 -1.79 5.19 1.65
CA ARG A 69 -1.82 6.57 2.11
C ARG A 69 -0.53 7.27 1.68
N PRO A 70 -0.59 8.53 1.24
CA PRO A 70 0.61 9.28 0.90
C PRO A 70 1.53 9.32 2.11
N ALA A 71 2.83 9.07 1.88
CA ALA A 71 3.82 9.26 2.92
C ALA A 71 3.66 10.68 3.50
N LYS A 72 3.47 10.79 4.83
CA LYS A 72 3.42 12.09 5.52
C LYS A 72 4.68 12.86 5.12
N LYS A 73 4.52 13.94 4.35
CA LYS A 73 5.58 14.94 4.21
C LYS A 73 5.67 15.68 5.53
N GLU A 74 6.63 15.30 6.36
CA GLU A 74 7.08 16.14 7.47
C GLU A 74 7.50 17.48 6.86
N SER A 75 6.77 18.53 7.24
CA SER A 75 6.99 19.92 6.83
C SER A 75 7.64 20.68 7.96
#